data_AF-A0A645CVT8-F1
#
_entry.id   AF-A0A645CVT8-F1
#
_cell.length_a   1.000
_cell.length_b   1.000
_cell.length_c   1.000
_cell.angle_alpha   90.00
_cell.angle_beta   90.00
_cell.angle_gamma   90.00
#
_symmetry.space_group_name_H-M   'P 1'
#
loop_
_entity.id
_entity.type
_entity.pdbx_description
1 polymer ?
#
loop_
_entity_poly.entity_id
_entity_poly.type
_entity_poly.pdbx_seq_one_letter_code
_entity_poly.pdbx_strand_id
1 'polypeptide(L)' 'MSVETVCQCEQLQEALERGERITALEALRRFGCLRLSARIYDLKKRGVPIESETVKRNGKQFKEYFMGRGN' A
#
# COMPACT_ATOMS: atom_id res chain seq x y z
N MET A 1 11.78 24.12 -10.02
CA MET A 1 10.64 23.28 -9.64
C MET A 1 11.13 22.31 -8.60
N SER A 2 10.78 22.56 -7.34
CA SER A 2 11.12 21.68 -6.22
C SER A 2 10.45 20.35 -6.48
N VAL A 3 11.23 19.28 -6.57
CA VAL A 3 10.67 17.93 -6.56
C VAL A 3 10.15 17.71 -5.14
N GLU A 4 8.88 18.05 -4.95
CA GLU A 4 8.16 17.76 -3.73
C GLU A 4 8.36 16.28 -3.49
N THR A 5 9.07 15.96 -2.40
CA THR A 5 9.18 14.60 -1.92
C THR A 5 7.82 14.26 -1.36
N VAL A 6 6.84 14.08 -2.24
CA VAL A 6 5.49 13.62 -1.92
C VAL A 6 5.72 12.38 -1.09
N CYS A 7 5.23 12.44 0.15
CA CYS A 7 5.51 11.46 1.16
C CYS A 7 5.17 10.10 0.55
N GLN A 8 6.04 9.09 0.68
CA GLN A 8 5.82 7.75 0.10
C GLN A 8 4.48 7.12 0.55
N CYS A 9 3.84 7.72 1.57
CA CYS A 9 2.54 7.39 2.10
C CYS A 9 1.39 7.96 1.27
N GLU A 10 1.51 9.19 0.76
CA GLU A 10 0.47 9.88 -0.01
C GLU A 10 0.26 9.17 -1.35
N GLN A 11 1.35 8.90 -2.08
CA GLN A 11 1.25 8.19 -3.36
C GLN A 11 0.69 6.77 -3.21
N LEU A 12 0.99 6.12 -2.09
CA LEU A 12 0.43 4.83 -1.73
C LEU A 12 -1.07 4.95 -1.42
N GLN A 13 -1.43 5.94 -0.62
CA GLN A 13 -2.81 6.21 -0.24
C GLN A 13 -3.66 6.53 -1.46
N GLU A 14 -3.21 7.43 -2.34
CA GLU A 14 -3.89 7.75 -3.59
C GLU A 14 -4.12 6.52 -4.47
N ALA A 15 -3.10 5.65 -4.59
CA ALA A 15 -3.24 4.43 -5.38
C ALA A 15 -4.22 3.44 -4.75
N LEU A 16 -4.22 3.30 -3.42
CA LEU A 16 -5.22 2.50 -2.71
C LEU A 16 -6.63 3.10 -2.87
N GLU A 17 -6.77 4.43 -2.78
CA GLU A 17 -8.05 5.15 -2.99
C GLU A 17 -8.58 5.02 -4.42
N ARG A 18 -7.70 4.94 -5.42
CA ARG A 18 -8.06 4.57 -6.81
C ARG A 18 -8.57 3.14 -6.94
N GLY A 19 -8.46 2.31 -5.90
CA GLY A 19 -8.79 0.90 -5.91
C GLY A 19 -7.69 0.02 -6.50
N GLU A 20 -6.45 0.52 -6.61
CA GLU A 20 -5.31 -0.30 -7.00
C GLU A 20 -4.94 -1.27 -5.87
N ARG A 21 -4.50 -2.47 -6.28
CA ARG A 21 -3.90 -3.44 -5.36
C ARG A 21 -2.39 -3.23 -5.35
N ILE A 22 -1.82 -3.02 -4.17
CA ILE A 22 -0.39 -2.78 -4.01
C ILE A 22 0.22 -3.92 -3.21
N THR A 23 1.24 -4.54 -3.80
CA THR A 23 2.06 -5.53 -3.10
C THR A 23 3.27 -4.84 -2.47
N ALA A 24 3.86 -5.48 -1.46
CA ALA A 24 5.13 -5.00 -0.89
C ALA A 24 6.23 -4.83 -1.96
N LEU A 25 6.25 -5.69 -2.97
CA LEU A 25 7.18 -5.60 -4.09
C LEU A 25 6.88 -4.38 -4.97
N GLU A 26 5.61 -4.11 -5.25
CA GLU A 26 5.21 -2.98 -6.10
C GLU A 26 5.41 -1.64 -5.39
N ALA A 27 5.17 -1.58 -4.08
CA ALA A 27 5.51 -0.41 -3.29
C ALA A 27 7.02 -0.16 -3.22
N LEU A 28 7.82 -1.23 -3.15
CA LEU A 28 9.27 -1.14 -3.20
C LEU A 28 9.75 -0.64 -4.57
N ARG A 29 9.19 -1.16 -5.68
CA ARG A 29 9.58 -0.78 -7.04
C ARG A 29 9.10 0.62 -7.44
N ARG A 30 7.87 1.00 -7.09
CA ARG A 30 7.25 2.28 -7.50
C ARG A 30 7.62 3.43 -6.57
N PHE A 31 7.67 3.18 -5.26
CA PHE A 31 7.83 4.22 -4.24
C PHE A 31 9.12 4.08 -3.41
N GLY A 32 9.91 3.04 -3.64
CA GLY A 32 11.13 2.79 -2.85
C GLY A 32 10.85 2.47 -1.37
N CYS A 33 9.61 2.12 -1.02
CA CYS A 33 9.19 2.04 0.37
C CYS A 33 9.34 0.61 0.93
N LEU A 34 10.49 0.34 1.57
CA LEU A 34 10.77 -0.94 2.26
C LEU A 34 9.85 -1.19 3.46
N ARG A 35 9.29 -0.13 4.06
CA ARG A 35 8.44 -0.20 5.27
C ARG A 35 6.96 0.04 4.98
N LEU A 36 6.47 -0.49 3.86
CA LEU A 36 5.04 -0.42 3.50
C LEU A 36 4.13 -0.87 4.66
N SER A 37 4.45 -1.99 5.29
CA SER A 37 3.65 -2.60 6.35
C SER A 37 3.40 -1.67 7.53
N ALA A 38 4.40 -0.88 7.93
CA ALA A 38 4.26 0.08 9.03
C ALA A 38 3.32 1.23 8.64
N ARG A 39 3.39 1.72 7.40
CA ARG A 39 2.53 2.77 6.89
C ARG A 39 1.09 2.35 6.73
N ILE A 40 0.86 1.14 6.21
CA ILE A 40 -0.47 0.53 6.19
C ILE A 40 -1.02 0.42 7.62
N TYR A 41 -0.19 0.03 8.59
CA TYR A 41 -0.61 -0.06 9.99
C TYR A 41 -1.00 1.31 10.57
N ASP A 42 -0.21 2.36 10.32
CA ASP A 42 -0.56 3.73 10.71
C ASP A 42 -1.88 4.20 10.07
N LEU A 43 -2.10 3.90 8.78
CA LEU A 43 -3.34 4.25 8.07
C LEU A 43 -4.54 3.47 8.61
N LYS A 44 -4.40 2.17 8.87
CA LYS A 44 -5.42 1.35 9.55
C LYS A 44 -5.75 1.92 10.92
N LYS A 45 -4.74 2.33 11.69
CA LYS A 45 -4.91 2.96 13.01
C LYS A 45 -5.61 4.31 12.94
N ARG A 46 -5.42 5.05 11.83
CA ARG A 46 -6.15 6.30 11.53
C ARG A 46 -7.62 6.06 11.11
N GLY A 47 -8.05 4.82 10.94
CA GLY A 47 -9.41 4.48 10.51
C GLY A 47 -9.58 4.37 9.00
N VAL A 48 -8.49 4.32 8.22
CA VAL A 48 -8.58 4.07 6.78
C VAL A 48 -8.94 2.59 6.57
N PRO A 49 -9.99 2.28 5.79
CA PRO A 49 -10.42 0.90 5.53
C PRO A 49 -9.47 0.24 4.52
N ILE A 50 -8.28 -0.14 4.97
CA ILE A 50 -7.32 -0.88 4.15
C ILE A 50 -7.45 -2.34 4.51
N GLU A 51 -7.63 -3.18 3.49
CA GLU A 51 -7.60 -4.62 3.62
C GLU A 51 -6.27 -5.17 3.13
N SER A 52 -5.95 -6.38 3.59
CA SER A 52 -4.71 -7.06 3.24
C SER A 52 -4.97 -8.54 3.09
N GLU A 53 -4.69 -9.08 1.92
CA GLU A 53 -4.82 -10.50 1.62
C GLU A 53 -3.44 -11.13 1.45
N THR A 54 -3.28 -12.36 1.96
CA THR A 54 -2.06 -13.13 1.74
C THR A 54 -2.27 -14.00 0.51
N VAL A 55 -1.58 -13.66 -0.57
CA VAL A 55 -1.70 -14.35 -1.85
C VAL A 55 -0.47 -15.21 -2.08
N LYS A 56 -0.70 -16.47 -2.46
CA LYS A 56 0.34 -17.41 -2.84
C LYS A 56 0.38 -17.54 -4.35
N ARG A 57 1.43 -17.02 -4.99
CA ARG A 57 1.65 -17.17 -6.43
C ARG A 57 3.04 -17.73 -6.70
N ASN A 58 3.11 -18.70 -7.60
CA ASN A 58 4.36 -19.29 -8.07
C ASN A 58 5.26 -19.83 -6.93
N GLY A 59 4.63 -20.48 -5.94
CA GLY A 59 5.32 -21.01 -4.75
C GLY A 59 5.72 -19.96 -3.70
N LYS A 60 5.59 -18.66 -3.99
CA LYS A 60 5.91 -17.57 -3.06
C LYS A 60 4.64 -16.99 -2.44
N GLN A 61 4.69 -16.70 -1.15
CA GLN A 61 3.60 -16.02 -0.43
C GLN A 61 3.96 -14.55 -0.25
N PHE A 62 3.05 -13.66 -0.63
CA PHE A 62 3.19 -12.22 -0.43
C PHE A 62 1.87 -11.62 0.03
N LYS A 63 1.95 -10.41 0.59
CA LYS A 63 0.76 -9.66 0.99
C LYS A 63 0.41 -8.63 -0.06
N GLU A 64 -0.86 -8.63 -0.46
CA GLU A 64 -1.48 -7.61 -1.29
C GLU A 64 -2.34 -6.73 -0.40
N TYR A 65 -2.20 -5.42 -0.57
CA TYR A 65 -2.95 -4.41 0.16
C TYR A 65 -3.89 -3.70 -0.80
N PHE A 66 -5.12 -3.47 -0.37
CA PHE A 66 -6.14 -2.81 -1.19
C PHE A 66 -7.11 -2.04 -0.29
N MET A 67 -7.81 -1.07 -0.83
CA MET A 67 -8.86 -0.38 -0.09
C MET A 67 -10.05 -1.33 0.05
N GLY A 68 -10.38 -1.68 1.30
CA GLY A 68 -11.62 -2.37 1.61
C GLY A 68 -12.76 -1.45 1.23
N ARG A 69 -13.62 -1.88 0.30
CA ARG A 69 -14.87 -1.17 0.05
C ARG A 69 -15.69 -1.24 1.33
N GLY A 70 -15.61 -0.18 2.14
CA GLY A 70 -16.59 0.07 3.18
C GLY A 70 -17.96 0.10 2.51
N ASN A 71 -18.82 -0.82 2.94
CA ASN A 71 -20.22 -0.91 2.56
C ASN A 71 -20.98 0.36 2.98
#